data_AF-A0A0J6VST4-F1
#
_entry.id   AF-A0A0J6VST4-F1
#
_cell.length_a   1.000
_cell.length_b   1.000
_cell.length_c   1.000
_cell.angle_alpha   90.00
_cell.angle_beta   90.00
_cell.angle_gamma   90.00
#
_symmetry.space_group_name_H-M   'P 1'
#
loop_
_entity.id
_entity.type
_entity.pdbx_description
1 polymer ?
#
loop_
_entity_poly.entity_id
_entity_poly.type
_entity_poly.pdbx_seq_one_letter_code
_entity_poly.pdbx_strand_id
1 'polypeptide(L)'
;MAAATTALNEMIASVDRDVPVRMSAILRAHEALMRDDPTEGQHAGQLRTVQNWIGGSDYSPRDALYVPPPPDTVHAYMDDLMEFANRTDIPVLIQAAIAHAQFESIHPFTDGNGRIGRALINTIFRRRGATTRLVVPLASALVAHRERYFGALNTYRAGDLRPLIVTFANSSKTAAAESRITAERLTEIPAEWRSMVGPIRRHSAADKLLLLLPSMPILSSDDVAARVDAPRSSVFAAMKRLHDTGVLRPLTDRKRDQVWGASLVLDELDDLGHRIERASS
;
A
#
# COMPACT_ATOMS: atom_id res chain seq x y z
N MET A 1 5.62 9.92 1.15
CA MET A 1 5.48 8.63 0.42
C MET A 1 6.29 7.48 1.04
N ALA A 2 7.59 7.67 1.32
CA ALA A 2 8.42 6.61 1.90
C ALA A 2 7.97 6.17 3.32
N ALA A 3 7.64 7.13 4.20
CA ALA A 3 7.16 6.84 5.56
C ALA A 3 5.85 6.03 5.57
N ALA A 4 4.86 6.44 4.77
CA ALA A 4 3.59 5.72 4.62
C ALA A 4 3.77 4.27 4.15
N THR A 5 4.61 4.05 3.14
CA THR A 5 4.88 2.69 2.62
C THR A 5 5.59 1.84 3.67
N THR A 6 6.54 2.43 4.41
CA THR A 6 7.27 1.77 5.49
C THR A 6 6.32 1.35 6.61
N ALA A 7 5.45 2.26 7.07
CA ALA A 7 4.48 2.01 8.13
C ALA A 7 3.56 0.81 7.82
N LEU A 8 3.01 0.76 6.61
CA LEU A 8 2.11 -0.32 6.20
C LEU A 8 2.88 -1.64 6.02
N ASN A 9 4.11 -1.59 5.49
CA ASN A 9 4.97 -2.78 5.38
C ASN A 9 5.36 -3.33 6.76
N GLU A 10 5.66 -2.47 7.73
CA GLU A 10 5.96 -2.88 9.10
C GLU A 10 4.74 -3.54 9.75
N MET A 11 3.53 -3.02 9.54
CA MET A 11 2.30 -3.68 9.98
C MET A 11 2.17 -5.08 9.39
N ILE A 12 2.32 -5.22 8.08
CA ILE A 12 2.19 -6.50 7.38
C ILE A 12 3.30 -7.48 7.82
N ALA A 13 4.52 -6.99 8.06
CA ALA A 13 5.66 -7.79 8.50
C ALA A 13 5.64 -8.09 10.01
N SER A 14 4.82 -7.38 10.80
CA SER A 14 4.70 -7.60 12.24
C SER A 14 3.92 -8.85 12.63
N VAL A 15 3.38 -9.58 11.65
CA VAL A 15 2.60 -10.81 11.84
C VAL A 15 3.19 -11.97 11.06
N ASP A 16 3.03 -13.18 11.59
CA ASP A 16 3.27 -14.46 10.93
C ASP A 16 2.22 -15.47 11.39
N ARG A 17 2.39 -16.78 11.16
CA ARG A 17 1.39 -17.77 11.57
C ARG A 17 1.08 -17.77 13.07
N ASP A 18 2.08 -17.46 13.89
CA ASP A 18 2.01 -17.55 15.34
C ASP A 18 1.88 -16.17 16.01
N VAL A 19 2.19 -15.09 15.28
CA VAL A 19 2.04 -13.71 15.76
C VAL A 19 0.68 -13.13 15.33
N PRO A 20 -0.22 -12.81 16.28
CA PRO A 20 -1.55 -12.31 15.97
C PRO A 20 -1.54 -10.85 15.49
N VAL A 21 -2.60 -10.48 14.76
CA VAL A 21 -2.95 -9.09 14.48
C VAL A 21 -3.33 -8.41 15.80
N ARG A 22 -2.72 -7.27 16.13
CA ARG A 22 -2.97 -6.55 17.38
C ARG A 22 -3.38 -5.11 17.11
N MET A 23 -4.20 -4.56 18.00
CA MET A 23 -4.55 -3.14 18.02
C MET A 23 -3.32 -2.24 17.94
N SER A 24 -2.30 -2.55 18.74
CA SER A 24 -1.05 -1.79 18.79
C SER A 24 -0.27 -1.78 17.47
N ALA A 25 -0.40 -2.81 16.62
CA ALA A 25 0.19 -2.78 15.28
C ALA A 25 -0.57 -1.81 14.36
N ILE A 26 -1.90 -1.80 14.45
CA ILE A 26 -2.76 -0.87 13.71
C ILE A 26 -2.51 0.58 14.12
N LEU A 27 -2.47 0.85 15.43
CA LEU A 27 -2.22 2.20 15.95
C LEU A 27 -0.82 2.69 15.57
N ARG A 28 0.23 1.87 15.68
CA ARG A 28 1.59 2.26 15.27
C ARG A 28 1.69 2.54 13.77
N ALA A 29 1.02 1.73 12.94
CA ALA A 29 1.00 1.97 11.50
C ALA A 29 0.23 3.24 11.14
N HIS A 30 -0.89 3.51 11.83
CA HIS A 30 -1.62 4.76 11.70
C HIS A 30 -0.78 5.97 12.14
N GLU A 31 -0.04 5.83 13.26
CA GLU A 31 0.86 6.85 13.75
C GLU A 31 1.93 7.22 12.73
N ALA A 32 2.65 6.22 12.22
CA ALA A 32 3.70 6.42 11.22
C ALA A 32 3.15 6.91 9.86
N LEU A 33 1.87 6.62 9.56
CA LEU A 33 1.20 7.11 8.36
C LEU A 33 0.82 8.60 8.46
N MET A 34 0.36 9.04 9.63
CA MET A 34 -0.28 10.35 9.81
C MET A 34 0.58 11.36 10.56
N ARG A 35 1.66 10.96 11.24
CA ARG A 35 2.51 11.82 12.10
C ARG A 35 2.94 13.14 11.44
N ASP A 36 3.28 13.11 10.16
CA ASP A 36 3.78 14.27 9.42
C ASP A 36 2.66 15.01 8.66
N ASP A 37 1.40 14.60 8.84
CA ASP A 37 0.25 15.30 8.27
C ASP A 37 0.02 16.62 9.02
N PRO A 38 -0.07 17.76 8.31
CA PRO A 38 -0.17 19.07 8.94
C PRO A 38 -1.49 19.29 9.70
N THR A 39 -2.54 18.53 9.38
CA THR A 39 -3.87 18.69 9.95
C THR A 39 -4.19 17.55 10.92
N GLU A 40 -3.88 16.32 10.53
CA GLU A 40 -4.27 15.10 11.25
C GLU A 40 -3.16 14.53 12.13
N GLY A 41 -1.94 15.07 12.06
CA GLY A 41 -0.78 14.54 12.79
C GLY A 41 -0.95 14.47 14.31
N GLN A 42 -1.76 15.37 14.90
CA GLN A 42 -2.08 15.34 16.33
C GLN A 42 -2.94 14.13 16.76
N HIS A 43 -3.67 13.53 15.82
CA HIS A 43 -4.51 12.33 16.04
C HIS A 43 -3.83 11.04 15.56
N ALA A 44 -2.58 11.14 15.10
CA ALA A 44 -1.81 10.00 14.62
C ALA A 44 -1.73 8.92 15.72
N GLY A 45 -2.02 7.67 15.33
CA GLY A 45 -2.02 6.52 16.24
C GLY A 45 -3.15 6.46 17.28
N GLN A 46 -4.17 7.31 17.19
CA GLN A 46 -5.26 7.36 18.17
C GLN A 46 -6.60 7.04 17.52
N LEU A 47 -7.43 6.24 18.20
CA LEU A 47 -8.83 6.07 17.80
C LEU A 47 -9.56 7.41 17.95
N ARG A 48 -10.50 7.69 17.04
CA ARG A 48 -11.25 8.95 17.06
C ARG A 48 -12.11 9.07 18.31
N THR A 49 -12.18 10.29 18.82
CA THR A 49 -13.08 10.69 19.90
C THR A 49 -14.25 11.54 19.40
N VAL A 50 -14.27 11.83 18.10
CA VAL A 50 -15.30 12.64 17.42
C VAL A 50 -16.03 11.81 16.36
N GLN A 51 -17.26 12.21 16.04
CA GLN A 51 -18.03 11.58 14.98
C GLN A 51 -17.45 11.98 13.62
N ASN A 52 -17.18 10.98 12.78
CA ASN A 52 -16.84 11.17 11.38
C ASN A 52 -17.97 10.64 10.48
N TRP A 53 -17.83 10.82 9.17
CA TRP A 53 -18.74 10.28 8.16
C TRP A 53 -18.01 10.13 6.82
N ILE A 54 -18.56 9.30 5.93
CA ILE A 54 -17.97 8.98 4.63
C ILE A 54 -18.81 9.64 3.53
N GLY A 55 -18.19 10.50 2.71
CA GLY A 55 -18.88 11.29 1.68
C GLY A 55 -19.71 12.44 2.26
N GLY A 56 -20.34 13.26 1.42
CA GLY A 56 -21.08 14.45 1.86
C GLY A 56 -20.17 15.68 2.04
N SER A 57 -20.41 16.47 3.09
CA SER A 57 -19.70 17.74 3.37
C SER A 57 -18.81 17.67 4.61
N ASP A 58 -17.83 18.55 4.75
CA ASP A 58 -16.94 18.59 5.94
C ASP A 58 -17.63 19.11 7.22
N TYR A 59 -18.83 19.70 7.10
CA TYR A 59 -19.50 20.38 8.21
C TYR A 59 -20.69 19.61 8.78
N SER A 60 -21.24 18.66 8.02
CA SER A 60 -22.48 17.99 8.35
C SER A 60 -22.55 16.61 7.70
N PRO A 61 -23.10 15.59 8.41
CA PRO A 61 -23.34 14.27 7.86
C PRO A 61 -24.54 14.23 6.89
N ARG A 62 -25.20 15.37 6.63
CA ARG A 62 -26.22 15.44 5.58
C ARG A 62 -25.60 15.01 4.26
N ASP A 63 -26.32 14.13 3.55
CA ASP A 63 -25.90 13.54 2.29
C ASP A 63 -24.62 12.69 2.37
N ALA A 64 -24.16 12.34 3.58
CA ALA A 64 -23.10 11.36 3.75
C ALA A 64 -23.55 9.99 3.22
N LEU A 65 -22.65 9.30 2.52
CA LEU A 65 -22.88 7.93 2.06
C LEU A 65 -23.02 6.97 3.23
N TYR A 66 -22.35 7.27 4.34
CA TYR A 66 -22.41 6.48 5.56
C TYR A 66 -21.96 7.28 6.78
N VAL A 67 -22.66 7.10 7.90
CA VAL A 67 -22.27 7.59 9.22
C VAL A 67 -21.84 6.39 10.07
N PRO A 68 -20.54 6.23 10.37
CA PRO A 68 -20.01 5.18 11.24
C PRO A 68 -20.56 5.24 12.68
N PRO A 69 -20.38 4.18 13.48
CA PRO A 69 -20.87 4.15 14.85
C PRO A 69 -20.38 5.30 15.75
N PRO A 70 -21.05 5.57 16.88
CA PRO A 70 -20.59 6.57 17.85
C PRO A 70 -19.16 6.32 18.35
N PRO A 71 -18.36 7.38 18.62
CA PRO A 71 -16.93 7.24 18.98
C PRO A 71 -16.68 6.36 20.23
N ASP A 72 -17.57 6.42 21.21
CA ASP A 72 -17.52 5.65 22.46
C ASP A 72 -17.64 4.14 22.26
N THR A 73 -18.16 3.69 21.11
CA THR A 73 -18.25 2.27 20.75
C THR A 73 -17.04 1.73 19.99
N VAL A 74 -16.21 2.62 19.44
CA VAL A 74 -15.13 2.27 18.49
C VAL A 74 -14.13 1.31 19.11
N HIS A 75 -13.72 1.53 20.36
CA HIS A 75 -12.75 0.67 21.02
C HIS A 75 -13.25 -0.78 21.11
N ALA A 76 -14.47 -0.98 21.58
CA ALA A 76 -15.06 -2.31 21.73
C ALA A 76 -15.20 -3.04 20.38
N TYR A 77 -15.63 -2.33 19.33
CA TYR A 77 -15.73 -2.92 17.99
C TYR A 77 -14.37 -3.23 17.36
N MET A 78 -13.38 -2.40 17.64
CA MET A 78 -12.01 -2.64 17.18
C MET A 78 -11.39 -3.85 17.90
N ASP A 79 -11.68 -4.07 19.18
CA ASP A 79 -11.27 -5.28 19.91
C ASP A 79 -11.92 -6.55 19.33
N ASP A 80 -13.25 -6.53 19.13
CA ASP A 80 -13.99 -7.62 18.48
C ASP A 80 -13.44 -7.93 17.07
N LEU A 81 -13.13 -6.90 16.29
CA LEU A 81 -12.52 -7.06 14.99
C LEU A 81 -11.13 -7.73 15.07
N MET A 82 -10.32 -7.43 16.10
CA MET A 82 -9.03 -8.08 16.27
C MET A 82 -9.20 -9.56 16.62
N GLU A 83 -10.18 -9.91 17.44
CA GLU A 83 -10.52 -11.31 17.70
C GLU A 83 -10.91 -12.03 16.40
N PHE A 84 -11.81 -11.44 15.62
CA PHE A 84 -12.24 -11.98 14.33
C PHE A 84 -11.08 -12.12 13.33
N ALA A 85 -10.21 -11.12 13.21
CA ALA A 85 -9.06 -11.12 12.29
C ALA A 85 -8.03 -12.21 12.62
N ASN A 86 -8.03 -12.70 13.87
CA ASN A 86 -7.12 -13.75 14.32
C ASN A 86 -7.67 -15.18 14.21
N ARG A 87 -8.96 -15.34 13.91
CA ARG A 87 -9.57 -16.65 13.61
C ARG A 87 -8.84 -17.40 12.50
N THR A 88 -8.89 -18.73 12.56
CA THR A 88 -8.23 -19.63 11.60
C THR A 88 -9.19 -20.63 10.95
N ASP A 89 -10.44 -20.66 11.40
CA ASP A 89 -11.52 -21.56 11.00
C ASP A 89 -12.33 -21.04 9.78
N ILE A 90 -12.08 -19.80 9.37
CA ILE A 90 -12.73 -19.18 8.20
C ILE A 90 -11.77 -19.24 6.99
N PRO A 91 -12.25 -19.51 5.76
CA PRO A 91 -11.44 -19.36 4.56
C PRO A 91 -10.81 -17.96 4.47
N VAL A 92 -9.49 -17.90 4.26
CA VAL A 92 -8.68 -16.67 4.37
C VAL A 92 -9.24 -15.50 3.55
N LEU A 93 -9.74 -15.77 2.35
CA LEU A 93 -10.28 -14.73 1.48
C LEU A 93 -11.57 -14.12 2.03
N ILE A 94 -12.45 -14.96 2.58
CA ILE A 94 -13.71 -14.55 3.21
C ILE A 94 -13.40 -13.76 4.49
N GLN A 95 -12.47 -14.26 5.30
CA GLN A 95 -12.04 -13.58 6.52
C GLN A 95 -11.50 -12.18 6.21
N ALA A 96 -10.60 -12.04 5.23
CA ALA A 96 -10.02 -10.75 4.87
C ALA A 96 -11.09 -9.78 4.34
N ALA A 97 -12.06 -10.27 3.56
CA ALA A 97 -13.17 -9.46 3.06
C ALA A 97 -14.04 -8.91 4.19
N ILE A 98 -14.46 -9.78 5.12
CA ILE A 98 -15.30 -9.39 6.27
C ILE A 98 -14.53 -8.44 7.19
N ALA A 99 -13.28 -8.76 7.53
CA ALA A 99 -12.46 -7.91 8.40
C ALA A 99 -12.24 -6.52 7.80
N HIS A 100 -12.01 -6.45 6.48
CA HIS A 100 -11.89 -5.18 5.77
C HIS A 100 -13.21 -4.39 5.81
N ALA A 101 -14.33 -5.01 5.44
CA ALA A 101 -15.63 -4.34 5.44
C ALA A 101 -16.05 -3.87 6.84
N GLN A 102 -15.74 -4.65 7.87
CA GLN A 102 -16.00 -4.29 9.26
C GLN A 102 -15.11 -3.11 9.69
N PHE A 103 -13.81 -3.13 9.36
CA PHE A 103 -12.92 -2.00 9.62
C PHE A 103 -13.41 -0.70 8.97
N GLU A 104 -13.79 -0.76 7.70
CA GLU A 104 -14.32 0.39 6.95
C GLU A 104 -15.68 0.87 7.50
N SER A 105 -16.45 -0.01 8.14
CA SER A 105 -17.72 0.32 8.80
C SER A 105 -17.53 0.90 10.20
N ILE A 106 -16.54 0.45 10.96
CA ILE A 106 -16.19 1.08 12.25
C ILE A 106 -15.59 2.48 12.02
N HIS A 107 -14.78 2.61 10.97
CA HIS A 107 -14.08 3.83 10.56
C HIS A 107 -13.35 4.50 11.75
N PRO A 108 -12.38 3.80 12.36
CA PRO A 108 -11.88 4.12 13.71
C PRO A 108 -11.05 5.40 13.82
N PHE A 109 -10.57 5.97 12.73
CA PHE A 109 -9.68 7.13 12.72
C PHE A 109 -10.36 8.36 12.11
N THR A 110 -9.83 9.56 12.38
CA THR A 110 -10.30 10.81 11.74
C THR A 110 -9.95 10.85 10.26
N ASP A 111 -8.77 10.36 9.88
CA ASP A 111 -8.36 10.09 8.50
C ASP A 111 -7.49 8.80 8.45
N GLY A 112 -7.04 8.36 7.28
CA GLY A 112 -6.12 7.22 7.14
C GLY A 112 -6.82 5.86 7.12
N ASN A 113 -8.13 5.80 7.40
CA ASN A 113 -8.92 4.58 7.46
C ASN A 113 -8.72 3.69 6.22
N GLY A 114 -8.95 4.22 5.02
CA GLY A 114 -8.79 3.42 3.80
C GLY A 114 -7.38 2.83 3.65
N ARG A 115 -6.32 3.52 4.07
CA ARG A 115 -4.94 3.04 3.96
C ARG A 115 -4.67 1.89 4.93
N ILE A 116 -5.13 2.02 6.17
CA ILE A 116 -5.02 0.97 7.19
C ILE A 116 -5.92 -0.23 6.86
N GLY A 117 -7.16 0.02 6.43
CA GLY A 117 -8.10 -1.03 6.03
C GLY A 117 -7.56 -1.90 4.90
N ARG A 118 -6.86 -1.31 3.94
CA ARG A 118 -6.17 -2.06 2.86
C ARG A 118 -4.96 -2.85 3.35
N ALA A 119 -4.19 -2.28 4.29
CA ALA A 119 -3.07 -3.00 4.89
C ALA A 119 -3.54 -4.18 5.75
N LEU A 120 -4.71 -4.07 6.40
CA LEU A 120 -5.30 -5.15 7.19
C LEU A 120 -5.59 -6.40 6.34
N ILE A 121 -6.06 -6.24 5.09
CA ILE A 121 -6.24 -7.35 4.13
C ILE A 121 -4.93 -8.13 3.98
N ASN A 122 -3.84 -7.42 3.66
CA ASN A 122 -2.54 -8.04 3.42
C ASN A 122 -1.92 -8.60 4.70
N THR A 123 -2.20 -7.99 5.84
CA THR A 123 -1.80 -8.48 7.17
C THR A 123 -2.45 -9.84 7.44
N ILE A 124 -3.76 -9.99 7.19
CA ILE A 124 -4.47 -11.28 7.31
C ILE A 124 -3.91 -12.31 6.33
N PHE A 125 -3.66 -11.93 5.07
CA PHE A 125 -3.07 -12.83 4.08
C PHE A 125 -1.66 -13.31 4.47
N ARG A 126 -0.81 -12.43 5.00
CA ARG A 126 0.52 -12.78 5.50
C ARG A 126 0.42 -13.71 6.69
N ARG A 127 -0.39 -13.37 7.69
CA ARG A 127 -0.61 -14.17 8.89
C ARG A 127 -1.09 -15.59 8.55
N ARG A 128 -2.08 -15.70 7.65
CA ARG A 128 -2.64 -16.98 7.21
C ARG A 128 -1.77 -17.73 6.18
N GLY A 129 -0.64 -17.15 5.76
CA GLY A 129 0.29 -17.75 4.79
C GLY A 129 -0.22 -17.79 3.35
N ALA A 130 -1.28 -17.05 3.02
CA ALA A 130 -1.80 -16.94 1.65
C ALA A 130 -0.85 -16.13 0.75
N THR A 131 -0.13 -15.17 1.33
CA THR A 131 1.00 -14.49 0.69
C THR A 131 2.23 -14.62 1.59
N THR A 132 3.41 -14.81 0.99
CA THR A 132 4.68 -14.91 1.73
C THR A 132 5.63 -13.73 1.52
N ARG A 133 5.60 -13.11 0.34
CA ARG A 133 6.49 -12.01 -0.02
C ARG A 133 5.76 -10.83 -0.68
N LEU A 134 4.78 -11.12 -1.54
CA LEU A 134 4.07 -10.11 -2.29
C LEU A 134 2.91 -9.49 -1.50
N VAL A 135 2.73 -8.18 -1.63
CA VAL A 135 1.49 -7.47 -1.30
C VAL A 135 0.66 -7.43 -2.58
N VAL A 136 -0.51 -8.08 -2.57
CA VAL A 136 -1.39 -8.08 -3.74
C VAL A 136 -2.15 -6.75 -3.73
N PRO A 137 -2.19 -5.98 -4.84
CA PRO A 137 -2.92 -4.72 -4.95
C PRO A 137 -4.44 -4.97 -5.07
N LEU A 138 -4.97 -5.89 -4.27
CA LEU A 138 -6.38 -6.27 -4.23
C LEU A 138 -7.27 -5.05 -4.02
N ALA A 139 -6.84 -4.16 -3.15
CA ALA A 139 -7.61 -2.97 -2.89
C ALA A 139 -7.72 -2.02 -4.08
N SER A 140 -6.70 -1.94 -4.95
CA SER A 140 -6.79 -1.21 -6.22
C SER A 140 -7.84 -1.84 -7.12
N ALA A 141 -7.91 -3.18 -7.15
CA ALA A 141 -8.94 -3.92 -7.89
C ALA A 141 -10.35 -3.76 -7.31
N LEU A 142 -10.48 -3.56 -6.00
CA LEU A 142 -11.78 -3.28 -5.36
C LEU A 142 -12.30 -1.89 -5.71
N VAL A 143 -11.42 -0.88 -5.64
CA VAL A 143 -11.83 0.53 -5.85
C VAL A 143 -11.82 0.99 -7.29
N ALA A 144 -11.34 0.15 -8.23
CA ALA A 144 -11.48 0.38 -9.68
C ALA A 144 -12.93 0.72 -10.05
N HIS A 145 -13.91 0.10 -9.37
CA HIS A 145 -15.33 0.40 -9.49
C HIS A 145 -15.92 0.86 -8.15
N ARG A 146 -15.64 2.12 -7.79
CA ARG A 146 -16.02 2.70 -6.49
C ARG A 146 -17.48 2.48 -6.15
N GLU A 147 -18.40 2.72 -7.08
CA GLU A 147 -19.84 2.56 -6.85
C GLU A 147 -20.21 1.13 -6.48
N ARG A 148 -19.71 0.15 -7.24
CA ARG A 148 -19.90 -1.27 -6.95
C ARG A 148 -19.34 -1.66 -5.59
N TYR A 149 -18.15 -1.14 -5.26
CA TYR A 149 -17.51 -1.39 -3.96
C TYR A 149 -18.32 -0.83 -2.79
N PHE A 150 -18.73 0.44 -2.86
CA PHE A 150 -19.56 1.05 -1.81
C PHE A 150 -20.95 0.40 -1.73
N GLY A 151 -21.54 0.00 -2.86
CA GLY A 151 -22.77 -0.78 -2.89
C GLY A 151 -22.63 -2.14 -2.19
N ALA A 152 -21.51 -2.84 -2.40
CA ALA A 152 -21.22 -4.09 -1.71
C ALA A 152 -20.99 -3.88 -0.20
N LEU A 153 -20.33 -2.81 0.22
CA LEU A 153 -20.20 -2.45 1.64
C LEU A 153 -21.56 -2.12 2.28
N ASN A 154 -22.43 -1.41 1.57
CA ASN A 154 -23.76 -1.09 2.09
C ASN A 154 -24.63 -2.35 2.23
N THR A 155 -24.51 -3.29 1.28
CA THR A 155 -25.19 -4.58 1.37
C THR A 155 -24.65 -5.42 2.54
N TYR A 156 -23.33 -5.42 2.75
CA TYR A 156 -22.69 -6.01 3.93
C TYR A 156 -23.27 -5.44 5.24
N ARG A 157 -23.37 -4.11 5.34
CA ARG A 157 -23.94 -3.41 6.51
C ARG A 157 -25.42 -3.75 6.74
N ALA A 158 -26.15 -4.09 5.68
CA ALA A 158 -27.53 -4.57 5.76
C ALA A 158 -27.64 -6.07 6.09
N GLY A 159 -26.52 -6.78 6.27
CA GLY A 159 -26.46 -8.18 6.68
C GLY A 159 -26.25 -9.19 5.55
N ASP A 160 -26.15 -8.75 4.29
CA ASP A 160 -25.84 -9.65 3.17
C ASP A 160 -24.38 -9.53 2.74
N LEU A 161 -23.61 -10.57 3.08
CA LEU A 161 -22.18 -10.68 2.79
C LEU A 161 -21.91 -11.01 1.31
N ARG A 162 -22.87 -11.58 0.58
CA ARG A 162 -22.63 -12.25 -0.70
C ARG A 162 -22.04 -11.31 -1.76
N PRO A 163 -22.55 -10.09 -1.99
CA PRO A 163 -21.99 -9.19 -3.00
C PRO A 163 -20.55 -8.78 -2.70
N LEU A 164 -20.24 -8.59 -1.41
CA LEU A 164 -18.88 -8.28 -0.95
C LEU A 164 -17.95 -9.44 -1.25
N ILE A 165 -18.30 -10.67 -0.85
CA ILE A 165 -17.45 -11.85 -1.06
C ILE A 165 -17.21 -12.10 -2.55
N VAL A 166 -18.24 -11.99 -3.39
CA VAL A 166 -18.12 -12.15 -4.85
C VAL A 166 -17.19 -11.09 -5.44
N THR A 167 -17.33 -9.83 -5.02
CA THR A 167 -16.48 -8.74 -5.48
C THR A 167 -15.02 -8.98 -5.06
N PHE A 168 -14.80 -9.35 -3.79
CA PHE A 168 -13.47 -9.66 -3.27
C PHE A 168 -12.79 -10.81 -3.99
N ALA A 169 -13.55 -11.88 -4.31
CA ALA A 169 -13.04 -13.03 -5.02
C ALA A 169 -12.62 -12.71 -6.46
N ASN A 170 -13.47 -11.98 -7.19
CA ASN A 170 -13.17 -11.56 -8.55
C ASN A 170 -11.97 -10.61 -8.59
N SER A 171 -11.97 -9.58 -7.73
CA SER A 171 -10.85 -8.64 -7.63
C SER A 171 -9.54 -9.33 -7.23
N SER A 172 -9.60 -10.38 -6.40
CA SER A 172 -8.42 -11.18 -6.04
C SER A 172 -7.87 -11.99 -7.19
N LYS A 173 -8.76 -12.59 -8.00
CA LYS A 173 -8.35 -13.32 -9.21
C LYS A 173 -7.67 -12.38 -10.20
N THR A 174 -8.28 -11.23 -10.48
CA THR A 174 -7.72 -10.22 -11.38
C THR A 174 -6.39 -9.69 -10.86
N ALA A 175 -6.34 -9.24 -9.61
CA ALA A 175 -5.11 -8.71 -9.03
C ALA A 175 -3.98 -9.74 -9.02
N ALA A 176 -4.27 -11.01 -8.72
CA ALA A 176 -3.26 -12.07 -8.73
C ALA A 176 -2.73 -12.39 -10.15
N ALA A 177 -3.61 -12.40 -11.15
CA ALA A 177 -3.22 -12.62 -12.54
C ALA A 177 -2.34 -11.47 -13.06
N GLU A 178 -2.75 -10.23 -12.86
CA GLU A 178 -2.00 -9.06 -13.34
C GLU A 178 -0.69 -8.86 -12.58
N SER A 179 -0.67 -9.16 -11.28
CA SER A 179 0.57 -9.12 -10.49
C SER A 179 1.59 -10.16 -10.94
N ARG A 180 1.17 -11.29 -11.51
CA ARG A 180 2.09 -12.29 -12.07
C ARG A 180 2.81 -11.73 -13.29
N ILE A 181 2.08 -11.07 -14.19
CA ILE A 181 2.64 -10.41 -15.38
C ILE A 181 3.66 -9.35 -14.95
N THR A 182 3.31 -8.51 -13.97
CA THR A 182 4.26 -7.54 -13.40
C THR A 182 5.49 -8.22 -12.81
N ALA A 183 5.32 -9.29 -12.03
CA ALA A 183 6.44 -9.98 -11.43
C ALA A 183 7.42 -10.52 -12.49
N GLU A 184 6.90 -11.07 -13.58
CA GLU A 184 7.70 -11.52 -14.73
C GLU A 184 8.44 -10.34 -15.37
N ARG A 185 7.73 -9.25 -15.68
CA ARG A 185 8.32 -8.05 -16.29
C ARG A 185 9.43 -7.43 -15.42
N LEU A 186 9.22 -7.33 -14.10
CA LEU A 186 10.21 -6.79 -13.17
C LEU A 186 11.52 -7.61 -13.16
N THR A 187 11.49 -8.90 -13.51
CA THR A 187 12.72 -9.73 -13.60
C THR A 187 13.58 -9.41 -14.83
N GLU A 188 12.98 -8.83 -15.88
CA GLU A 188 13.68 -8.48 -17.13
C GLU A 188 14.34 -7.10 -17.05
N ILE A 189 13.75 -6.18 -16.29
CA ILE A 189 14.18 -4.77 -16.18
C ILE A 189 15.68 -4.60 -15.90
N PRO A 190 16.33 -5.35 -14.98
CA PRO A 190 17.75 -5.16 -14.72
C PRO A 190 18.65 -5.41 -15.94
N ALA A 191 18.27 -6.34 -16.83
CA ALA A 191 18.99 -6.59 -18.07
C ALA A 191 18.76 -5.46 -19.08
N GLU A 192 17.53 -4.96 -19.16
CA GLU A 192 17.17 -3.83 -20.02
C GLU A 192 17.91 -2.54 -19.63
N TRP A 193 17.99 -2.23 -18.33
CA TRP A 193 18.79 -1.10 -17.85
C TRP A 193 20.27 -1.23 -18.22
N ARG A 194 20.85 -2.42 -18.16
CA ARG A 194 22.25 -2.62 -18.61
C ARG A 194 22.40 -2.36 -20.11
N SER A 195 21.41 -2.72 -20.92
CA SER A 195 21.39 -2.40 -22.35
C SER A 195 21.27 -0.90 -22.60
N MET A 196 20.37 -0.21 -21.88
CA MET A 196 20.17 1.24 -21.98
C MET A 196 21.41 2.05 -21.58
N VAL A 197 22.05 1.68 -20.47
CA VAL A 197 23.22 2.38 -19.95
C VAL A 197 24.46 2.12 -20.79
N GLY A 198 24.52 0.97 -21.46
CA GLY A 198 25.69 0.49 -22.18
C GLY A 198 26.81 -0.02 -21.25
N PRO A 199 28.04 -0.19 -21.76
CA PRO A 199 29.13 -0.81 -21.01
C PRO A 199 29.42 -0.11 -19.67
N ILE A 200 29.38 -0.87 -18.58
CA ILE A 200 29.72 -0.42 -17.23
C ILE A 200 30.81 -1.32 -16.65
N ARG A 201 31.76 -0.72 -15.93
CA ARG A 201 32.80 -1.46 -15.21
C ARG A 201 32.17 -2.11 -13.99
N ARG A 202 32.45 -3.40 -13.76
CA ARG A 202 32.04 -4.11 -12.55
C ARG A 202 32.50 -3.37 -11.29
N HIS A 203 31.64 -3.29 -10.28
CA HIS A 203 31.86 -2.56 -9.03
C HIS A 203 32.00 -1.03 -9.16
N SER A 204 31.74 -0.44 -10.34
CA SER A 204 31.64 1.01 -10.46
C SER A 204 30.40 1.53 -9.72
N ALA A 205 30.35 2.84 -9.45
CA ALA A 205 29.17 3.48 -8.87
C ALA A 205 27.89 3.17 -9.67
N ALA A 206 27.96 3.17 -11.01
CA ALA A 206 26.85 2.79 -11.88
C ALA A 206 26.41 1.32 -11.73
N ASP A 207 27.35 0.37 -11.65
CA ASP A 207 27.04 -1.06 -11.44
C ASP A 207 26.39 -1.28 -10.07
N LYS A 208 26.96 -0.68 -9.02
CA LYS A 208 26.41 -0.74 -7.66
C LYS A 208 25.01 -0.12 -7.59
N LEU A 209 24.80 1.03 -8.25
CA LEU A 209 23.49 1.70 -8.29
C LEU A 209 22.44 0.84 -9.01
N LEU A 210 22.75 0.27 -10.18
CA LEU A 210 21.82 -0.61 -10.90
C LEU A 210 21.39 -1.82 -10.07
N LEU A 211 22.27 -2.37 -9.24
CA LEU A 211 21.95 -3.48 -8.33
C LEU A 211 21.04 -3.06 -7.17
N LEU A 212 21.05 -1.78 -6.77
CA LEU A 212 20.20 -1.25 -5.70
C LEU A 212 18.78 -0.93 -6.17
N LEU A 213 18.62 -0.47 -7.41
CA LEU A 213 17.34 0.05 -7.93
C LEU A 213 16.14 -0.91 -7.79
N PRO A 214 16.25 -2.24 -7.98
CA PRO A 214 15.10 -3.13 -7.81
C PRO A 214 14.54 -3.14 -6.38
N SER A 215 15.39 -2.91 -5.37
CA SER A 215 14.98 -2.86 -3.96
C SER A 215 14.68 -1.44 -3.47
N MET A 216 15.11 -0.43 -4.22
CA MET A 216 14.91 0.99 -3.93
C MET A 216 14.58 1.75 -5.23
N PRO A 217 13.38 1.57 -5.80
CA PRO A 217 13.01 2.21 -7.06
C PRO A 217 12.74 3.71 -6.92
N ILE A 218 12.64 4.22 -5.69
CA ILE A 218 12.53 5.65 -5.39
C ILE A 218 13.64 5.98 -4.40
N LEU A 219 14.48 6.96 -4.73
CA LEU A 219 15.63 7.34 -3.91
C LEU A 219 15.96 8.82 -4.06
N SER A 220 16.49 9.43 -3.00
CA SER A 220 17.14 10.74 -3.10
C SER A 220 18.60 10.61 -3.51
N SER A 221 19.21 11.68 -4.02
CA SER A 221 20.65 11.68 -4.31
C SER A 221 21.51 11.39 -3.06
N ASP A 222 21.07 11.84 -1.88
CA ASP A 222 21.78 11.57 -0.63
C ASP A 222 21.61 10.11 -0.16
N ASP A 223 20.45 9.48 -0.43
CA ASP A 223 20.23 8.07 -0.14
C ASP A 223 21.22 7.16 -0.84
N VAL A 224 21.47 7.43 -2.13
CA VAL A 224 22.43 6.65 -2.91
C VAL A 224 23.87 7.00 -2.54
N ALA A 225 24.18 8.27 -2.26
CA ALA A 225 25.52 8.64 -1.77
C ALA A 225 25.88 7.98 -0.43
N ALA A 226 24.90 7.70 0.43
CA ALA A 226 25.10 7.02 1.70
C ALA A 226 25.23 5.49 1.58
N ARG A 227 24.68 4.88 0.53
CA ARG A 227 24.60 3.40 0.36
C ARG A 227 25.57 2.85 -0.67
N VAL A 228 25.95 3.64 -1.67
CA VAL A 228 26.94 3.26 -2.67
C VAL A 228 28.32 3.62 -2.15
N ASP A 229 29.10 2.60 -1.83
CA ASP A 229 30.51 2.73 -1.50
C ASP A 229 31.31 3.20 -2.73
N ALA A 230 31.35 4.52 -2.95
CA ALA A 230 32.12 5.21 -3.98
C ALA A 230 32.26 6.70 -3.62
N PRO A 231 33.25 7.42 -4.17
CA PRO A 231 33.33 8.87 -4.00
C PRO A 231 32.05 9.57 -4.46
N ARG A 232 31.57 10.57 -3.72
CA ARG A 232 30.33 11.33 -4.06
C ARG A 232 30.31 11.77 -5.52
N SER A 233 31.42 12.28 -6.04
CA SER A 233 31.56 12.69 -7.45
C SER A 233 31.27 11.55 -8.44
N SER A 234 31.71 10.33 -8.13
CA SER A 234 31.43 9.14 -8.94
C SER A 234 29.96 8.71 -8.87
N VAL A 235 29.33 8.86 -7.69
CA VAL A 235 27.89 8.61 -7.51
C VAL A 235 27.07 9.58 -8.35
N PHE A 236 27.33 10.88 -8.26
CA PHE A 236 26.61 11.88 -9.05
C PHE A 236 26.81 11.69 -10.56
N ALA A 237 28.03 11.34 -11.00
CA ALA A 237 28.29 11.02 -12.40
C ALA A 237 27.51 9.78 -12.87
N ALA A 238 27.43 8.74 -12.03
CA ALA A 238 26.63 7.55 -12.31
C ALA A 238 25.13 7.86 -12.38
N MET A 239 24.60 8.63 -11.43
CA MET A 239 23.20 9.07 -11.44
C MET A 239 22.88 9.87 -12.70
N LYS A 240 23.74 10.82 -13.08
CA LYS A 240 23.58 11.59 -14.33
C LYS A 240 23.52 10.65 -15.53
N ARG A 241 24.43 9.68 -15.64
CA ARG A 241 24.43 8.71 -16.75
C ARG A 241 23.15 7.89 -16.80
N LEU A 242 22.67 7.39 -15.66
CA LEU A 242 21.40 6.64 -15.59
C LEU A 242 20.20 7.53 -15.94
N HIS A 243 20.23 8.81 -15.58
CA HIS A 243 19.21 9.77 -15.98
C HIS A 243 19.25 10.05 -17.49
N ASP A 244 20.42 10.38 -18.04
CA ASP A 244 20.61 10.68 -19.47
C ASP A 244 20.20 9.50 -20.37
N THR A 245 20.26 8.27 -19.85
CA THR A 245 19.88 7.04 -20.56
C THR A 245 18.44 6.59 -20.28
N GLY A 246 17.68 7.34 -19.48
CA GLY A 246 16.27 7.07 -19.19
C GLY A 246 16.00 6.05 -18.08
N VAL A 247 17.03 5.46 -17.46
CA VAL A 247 16.89 4.54 -16.32
C VAL A 247 16.29 5.26 -15.10
N LEU A 248 16.68 6.53 -14.90
CA LEU A 248 16.15 7.38 -13.83
C LEU A 248 15.38 8.57 -14.38
N ARG A 249 14.25 8.89 -13.76
CA ARG A 249 13.49 10.13 -13.98
C ARG A 249 13.36 10.96 -12.70
N PRO A 250 13.40 12.30 -12.78
CA PRO A 250 13.11 13.14 -11.62
C PRO A 250 11.64 13.00 -11.23
N LEU A 251 11.35 12.89 -9.93
CA LEU A 251 9.99 12.88 -9.36
C LEU A 251 9.64 14.20 -8.66
N THR A 252 10.58 15.13 -8.61
CA THR A 252 10.44 16.46 -8.01
C THR A 252 11.08 17.51 -8.90
N ASP A 253 10.55 18.73 -8.93
CA ASP A 253 11.10 19.82 -9.76
C ASP A 253 12.20 20.64 -9.08
N ARG A 254 12.60 20.25 -7.86
CA ARG A 254 13.59 20.98 -7.04
C ARG A 254 15.00 20.41 -7.18
N LYS A 255 16.00 21.30 -7.28
CA LYS A 255 17.42 20.93 -7.33
C LYS A 255 17.98 20.38 -6.02
N ARG A 256 17.50 20.90 -4.88
CA ARG A 256 17.85 20.43 -3.53
C ARG A 256 16.86 19.35 -3.12
N ASP A 257 17.33 18.27 -2.51
CA ASP A 257 16.50 17.13 -2.09
C ASP A 257 15.70 16.51 -3.27
N GLN A 258 16.36 16.43 -4.42
CA GLN A 258 15.86 15.81 -5.65
C GLN A 258 15.57 14.33 -5.39
N VAL A 259 14.34 13.92 -5.68
CA VAL A 259 13.94 12.52 -5.66
C VAL A 259 13.94 11.97 -7.08
N TRP A 260 14.47 10.76 -7.23
CA TRP A 260 14.58 10.03 -8.48
C TRP A 260 13.73 8.77 -8.41
N GLY A 261 13.14 8.42 -9.56
CA GLY A 261 12.37 7.21 -9.77
C GLY A 261 13.03 6.34 -10.84
N ALA A 262 13.06 5.03 -10.62
CA ALA A 262 13.49 4.05 -11.61
C ALA A 262 12.39 3.87 -12.67
N SER A 263 12.58 4.46 -13.85
CA SER A 263 11.51 4.71 -14.84
C SER A 263 10.72 3.45 -15.17
N LEU A 264 11.38 2.40 -15.66
CA LEU A 264 10.71 1.15 -16.07
C LEU A 264 9.97 0.44 -14.94
N VAL A 265 10.45 0.54 -13.69
CA VAL A 265 9.75 -0.06 -12.55
C VAL A 265 8.48 0.73 -12.24
N LEU A 266 8.57 2.06 -12.23
CA LEU A 266 7.40 2.89 -11.98
C LEU A 266 6.36 2.76 -13.10
N ASP A 267 6.81 2.73 -14.36
CA ASP A 267 5.94 2.53 -15.52
C ASP A 267 5.21 1.17 -15.45
N GLU A 268 5.92 0.09 -15.08
CA GLU A 268 5.27 -1.23 -14.92
C GLU A 268 4.27 -1.25 -13.76
N LEU A 269 4.51 -0.51 -12.67
CA LEU A 269 3.57 -0.41 -11.55
C LEU A 269 2.33 0.43 -11.92
N ASP A 270 2.49 1.47 -12.74
CA ASP A 270 1.39 2.26 -13.29
C ASP A 270 0.56 1.40 -14.28
N ASP A 271 1.24 0.66 -15.15
CA ASP A 271 0.62 -0.28 -16.10
C ASP A 271 -0.15 -1.39 -15.38
N LEU A 272 0.37 -1.93 -14.28
CA LEU A 272 -0.36 -2.87 -13.42
C LEU A 272 -1.69 -2.29 -12.95
N GLY A 273 -1.70 -1.03 -12.51
CA GLY A 273 -2.91 -0.32 -12.12
C GLY A 273 -3.95 -0.29 -13.25
N HIS A 274 -3.51 0.10 -14.45
CA HIS A 274 -4.38 0.15 -15.63
C HIS A 274 -4.88 -1.22 -16.08
N ARG A 275 -4.04 -2.26 -16.04
CA ARG A 275 -4.49 -3.62 -16.39
C ARG A 275 -5.53 -4.14 -15.41
N ILE A 276 -5.34 -3.91 -14.11
CA ILE A 276 -6.32 -4.26 -13.07
C ILE A 276 -7.65 -3.55 -13.31
N GLU A 277 -7.64 -2.25 -13.60
CA GLU A 277 -8.86 -1.46 -13.85
C GLU A 277 -9.64 -2.00 -15.06
N ARG A 278 -8.94 -2.24 -16.18
CA ARG A 278 -9.53 -2.80 -17.41
C ARG A 278 -10.09 -4.21 -17.19
N ALA A 279 -9.36 -5.07 -16.48
CA ALA A 279 -9.78 -6.45 -16.22
C ALA A 279 -10.84 -6.59 -15.11
N SER A 280 -11.12 -5.51 -14.38
CA SER A 280 -12.18 -5.46 -13.35
C SER A 280 -13.50 -4.92 -13.88
N SER A 281 -13.53 -4.40 -15.12
CA SER A 281 -14.71 -3.92 -15.84
C SER A 281 -15.53 -5.08 -16.41
#